data_AF-A0A2H6JWG8-F1
#
_entry.id   AF-A0A2H6JWG8-F1
#
_cell.length_a   1.000
_cell.length_b   1.000
_cell.length_c   1.000
_cell.angle_alpha   90.00
_cell.angle_beta   90.00
_cell.angle_gamma   90.00
#
_symmetry.space_group_name_H-M   'P 1'
#
loop_
_entity.id
_entity.type
_entity.pdbx_description
1 polymer ?
#
loop_
_entity_poly.entity_id
_entity_poly.type
_entity_poly.pdbx_seq_one_letter_code
_entity_poly.pdbx_strand_id
1 'polypeptide(L)' 'MLKLRGHHLLCLNFFKGEGYNRNFVDNLRKVLDKAKREEFYIAIGSDDICIACPHLKDSQLPLPKPSGFEEGAC' A
#
# COMPACT_ATOMS: atom_id res chain seq x y z
N MET A 1 4.07 11.87 -7.04
CA MET A 1 3.28 12.21 -5.84
C MET A 1 2.72 10.92 -5.27
N LEU A 2 3.05 10.63 -4.01
CA LEU A 2 2.82 9.32 -3.38
C LEU A 2 1.38 9.18 -2.86
N LYS A 3 0.81 7.99 -2.99
CA LYS A 3 -0.50 7.58 -2.50
C LYS A 3 -0.32 6.42 -1.53
N LEU A 4 -0.85 6.57 -0.32
CA LEU A 4 -0.75 5.57 0.74
C LEU A 4 -2.12 5.30 1.35
N ARG A 5 -2.46 4.02 1.52
CA ARG A 5 -3.68 3.60 2.20
C ARG A 5 -3.46 3.67 3.71
N GLY A 6 -4.50 4.03 4.45
CA GLY A 6 -4.44 4.17 5.92
C GLY A 6 -3.83 2.96 6.63
N HIS A 7 -4.18 1.73 6.21
CA HIS A 7 -3.60 0.52 6.82
C HIS A 7 -2.11 0.36 6.52
N HIS A 8 -1.62 0.78 5.35
CA HIS A 8 -0.22 0.64 5.00
C HIS A 8 0.65 1.67 5.72
N LEU A 9 0.10 2.83 6.07
CA LEU A 9 0.77 3.76 6.98
C LEU A 9 1.07 3.13 8.33
N LEU A 10 0.14 2.33 8.87
CA LEU A 10 0.37 1.56 10.08
C LEU A 10 1.46 0.51 9.85
N CYS A 11 1.40 -0.25 8.76
CA CYS A 11 2.43 -1.24 8.43
C CYS A 11 3.83 -0.63 8.33
N LEU A 12 3.98 0.55 7.72
CA LEU A 12 5.26 1.25 7.56
C LEU A 12 5.91 1.60 8.90
N ASN A 13 5.13 1.91 9.94
CA ASN A 13 5.66 2.20 11.28
C ASN A 13 6.27 0.97 11.97
N PHE A 14 5.85 -0.24 11.60
CA PHE A 14 6.32 -1.49 12.18
C PHE A 14 7.19 -2.31 11.22
N PHE A 15 7.52 -1.76 10.05
CA PHE A 15 8.26 -2.48 9.02
C PHE A 15 9.71 -2.75 9.43
N LYS A 16 10.08 -4.03 9.48
CA LYS A 16 11.45 -4.51 9.78
C LYS A 16 12.18 -5.14 8.59
N GLY A 17 11.50 -5.32 7.45
CA GLY A 17 12.06 -5.98 6.28
C GLY A 17 12.05 -7.51 6.31
N GLU A 18 11.29 -8.12 7.22
CA GLU A 18 11.14 -9.57 7.38
C GLU A 18 9.74 -10.02 6.97
N GLY A 19 9.57 -11.31 6.62
CA GLY A 19 8.25 -11.91 6.36
C GLY A 19 7.63 -11.59 4.99
N TYR A 20 8.34 -10.86 4.12
CA TYR A 20 7.90 -10.53 2.78
C TYR A 20 8.91 -10.97 1.72
N ASN A 21 8.44 -11.16 0.48
CA ASN A 21 9.35 -11.42 -0.63
C ASN A 21 10.25 -10.20 -0.91
N ARG A 22 11.41 -10.44 -1.52
CA ARG A 22 12.43 -9.41 -1.76
C ARG A 22 11.90 -8.21 -2.54
N ASN A 23 11.10 -8.44 -3.58
CA ASN A 23 10.56 -7.38 -4.42
C ASN A 23 9.62 -6.44 -3.64
N PHE A 24 8.80 -7.01 -2.74
CA PHE A 24 7.90 -6.24 -1.89
C PHE A 24 8.67 -5.43 -0.85
N VAL A 25 9.69 -6.02 -0.21
CA VAL A 25 10.58 -5.32 0.73
C VAL A 25 11.27 -4.14 0.05
N ASP A 26 11.79 -4.34 -1.16
CA ASP A 26 12.49 -3.29 -1.91
C ASP A 26 11.54 -2.16 -2.34
N ASN A 27 10.29 -2.47 -2.69
CA ASN A 27 9.27 -1.45 -2.95
C ASN A 27 8.92 -0.66 -1.68
N LEU A 28 8.70 -1.35 -0.56
CA LEU A 28 8.41 -0.72 0.74
C LEU A 28 9.51 0.26 1.17
N ARG A 29 10.78 -0.11 1.02
CA ARG A 29 11.91 0.79 1.32
C ARG A 29 11.88 2.07 0.47
N LYS A 30 11.66 1.93 -0.84
CA LYS A 30 11.55 3.08 -1.76
C LYS A 30 10.39 3.99 -1.38
N VAL A 31 9.23 3.41 -1.06
CA VAL A 31 8.04 4.16 -0.63
C VAL A 31 8.30 4.90 0.68
N LEU A 32 8.93 4.24 1.67
CA LEU A 32 9.28 4.83 2.95
C LEU A 32 10.24 6.02 2.78
N ASP A 33 11.27 5.87 1.93
CA ASP A 33 12.23 6.93 1.67
C ASP A 33 11.60 8.14 0.97
N LYS A 34 10.63 7.92 0.08
CA LYS A 34 9.84 8.99 -0.54
C LYS A 34 8.92 9.67 0.46
N ALA A 35 8.20 8.90 1.28
CA ALA A 35 7.27 9.43 2.29
C ALA A 35 7.96 10.30 3.36
N LYS A 36 9.28 10.15 3.57
CA LYS A 36 10.09 11.01 4.44
C LYS A 36 10.46 12.37 3.82
N ARG A 37 10.41 12.49 2.50
CA ARG A 37 10.91 13.65 1.74
C ARG A 37 9.81 14.42 1.02
N GLU A 38 8.69 13.77 0.75
CA GLU A 38 7.60 14.28 -0.07
C GLU A 38 6.26 14.14 0.67
N GLU A 39 5.33 15.05 0.38
CA GLU A 39 3.94 14.90 0.80
C GLU A 39 3.27 13.72 0.07
N PHE A 40 2.28 13.12 0.74
CA PHE A 40 1.50 12.02 0.20
C PHE A 40 0.02 12.19 0.53
N TYR A 41 -0.82 11.49 -0.24
CA TYR A 41 -2.26 11.51 -0.08
C TYR A 41 -2.77 10.18 0.46
N ILE A 42 -3.85 10.23 1.22
CA ILE A 42 -4.55 9.04 1.66
C ILE A 42 -5.36 8.47 0.49
N ALA A 43 -5.04 7.24 0.09
CA ALA A 43 -5.72 6.53 -0.98
C ALA A 43 -6.90 5.70 -0.47
N ILE A 44 -7.96 5.61 -1.29
CA ILE A 44 -9.03 4.62 -1.15
C ILE A 44 -8.74 3.49 -2.15
N GLY A 45 -8.45 2.29 -1.65
CA GLY A 45 -8.08 1.13 -2.48
C GLY A 45 -6.56 0.89 -2.51
N SER A 46 -6.07 0.24 -3.56
CA SER A 46 -4.64 -0.08 -3.73
C SER A 46 -3.79 1.19 -3.84
N ASP A 47 -2.54 1.11 -3.41
CA ASP A 47 -1.65 2.25 -3.26
C ASP A 47 -0.22 1.96 -3.79
N ASP A 48 0.73 2.88 -3.57
CA ASP A 48 2.11 2.70 -4.07
C ASP A 48 2.85 1.49 -3.46
N ILE A 49 2.40 0.95 -2.31
CA ILE A 49 2.95 -0.29 -1.73
C ILE A 49 2.40 -1.51 -2.45
N CYS A 50 1.13 -1.48 -2.84
CA CYS A 50 0.45 -2.57 -3.53
C CYS A 50 1.12 -3.00 -4.85
N ILE A 51 1.87 -2.13 -5.53
CA ILE A 51 2.47 -2.41 -6.85
C ILE A 51 3.32 -3.69 -6.87
N ALA A 52 3.94 -4.05 -5.74
CA ALA A 52 4.74 -5.26 -5.60
C ALA A 52 4.05 -6.35 -4.76
N CYS A 53 2.77 -6.16 -4.39
CA CYS A 53 2.02 -7.09 -3.54
C CYS A 53 1.75 -8.38 -4.33
N PRO A 54 2.20 -9.56 -3.86
CA PRO A 54 1.98 -10.82 -4.57
C PRO A 54 0.49 -11.23 -4.61
N HIS A 55 -0.33 -10.57 -3.78
CA HIS A 55 -1.77 -10.79 -3.69
C HIS A 55 -2.59 -9.73 -4.40
N LEU A 56 -1.95 -8.74 -5.06
CA LEU A 56 -2.68 -7.75 -5.85
C LEU A 56 -3.43 -8.48 -6.96
N LYS A 57 -4.74 -8.67 -6.79
CA LYS A 57 -5.57 -9.23 -7.86
C LYS A 57 -5.83 -8.09 -8.86
N ASP A 58 -5.50 -8.34 -10.13
CA ASP A 58 -5.55 -7.42 -11.29
C ASP A 58 -6.92 -6.73 -11.57
N SER A 59 -7.88 -6.80 -10.67
CA SER A 59 -9.28 -6.48 -10.97
C SER A 59 -9.95 -5.59 -9.94
N GLN A 60 -9.34 -4.50 -9.46
CA GLN A 60 -10.08 -3.33 -8.96
C GLN A 60 -9.34 -2.02 -9.27
N LEU A 61 -9.39 -1.58 -10.54
CA LEU A 61 -9.51 -0.15 -10.83
C LEU A 61 -10.59 0.45 -9.91
N PRO A 62 -10.46 1.70 -9.43
CA PRO A 62 -11.30 2.23 -8.36
C PRO A 62 -12.76 2.33 -8.79
N LEU A 63 -13.53 1.27 -8.58
CA LEU A 63 -14.98 1.33 -8.55
C LEU A 63 -15.38 2.04 -7.25
N PRO A 64 -16.42 2.89 -7.27
CA PRO A 64 -16.99 3.45 -6.05
C PRO A 64 -17.47 2.29 -5.18
N LYS A 65 -16.89 2.13 -3.97
CA LYS A 65 -17.34 1.11 -3.02
C LYS A 65 -18.75 1.47 -2.53
N PRO A 66 -19.79 0.64 -2.75
CA PRO A 66 -21.09 0.86 -2.16
C PRO A 66 -21.08 0.56 -0.65
N SER A 67 -22.04 1.15 0.08
CA SER A 67 -22.22 1.04 1.52
C SER A 67 -22.38 -0.42 1.98
N GLY A 68 -21.44 -0.90 2.79
CA GLY A 68 -21.39 -2.29 3.26
C GLY A 68 -19.97 -2.84 3.15
N PHE A 69 -19.13 -2.40 4.08
CA PHE A 69 -17.69 -2.65 4.12
C PHE A 69 -17.39 -4.14 4.33
N GLU A 70 -16.90 -4.84 3.31
CA GLU A 70 -16.11 -6.05 3.53
C GLU A 70 -14.63 -5.70 3.53
N GLU A 71 -14.05 -5.93 4.70
CA GLU A 71 -12.69 -5.66 5.10
C GLU A 71 -11.81 -6.83 4.67
N GLY A 72 -10.79 -6.58 3.85
CA GLY A 72 -9.76 -7.58 3.53
C GLY A 72 -9.55 -7.84 2.05
N ALA A 73 -8.83 -6.93 1.38
CA ALA A 73 -8.02 -7.29 0.21
C ALA A 73 -6.93 -6.22 -0.04
N CYS A 74 -5.70 -6.72 -0.21
CA CYS A 74 -4.69 -6.15 -1.12
C CYS A 74 -5.18 -6.45 -2.55
#